data_AF-A0AAN6UF84-F1
#
_entry.id   AF-A0AAN6UF84-F1
#
_cell.length_a   1.000
_cell.length_b   1.000
_cell.length_c   1.000
_cell.angle_alpha   90.00
_cell.angle_beta   90.00
_cell.angle_gamma   90.00
#
_symmetry.space_group_name_H-M   'P 1'
#
loop_
_entity.id
_entity.type
_entity.pdbx_description
1 polymer ?
#
loop_
_entity_poly.entity_id
_entity_poly.type
_entity_poly.pdbx_seq_one_letter_code
_entity_poly.pdbx_strand_id
1 'polypeptide(L)'
;MSSTGSATGLRAVSLMCLLAVAQALPQQIETRTNVIVPSTRKGCFADKANGHRLLDRASYADDAMTVEACAAFCAGRRHKYFGLEYGRECYCGDDYSGAAVNDSECSFACAGNSGQSCGGRLRLDLYANNLFTPRAPAQLATPYLGCFVDRGSPRTLPDNLVGASDMTAEKCAAHCAAYPYFGVEYGRECWCGHSAPTAVAPESDCSFACAGDDAQLCGAGNRLNAWGPLPTPPTVANFTYAGCFTDQRDARTLTGRVLYDPAMTLAQCAAFCAPYSYFGVEFGSQCYCGTAVANGAAARPQAECAMRCGGEHNMCGGADRLSVFAAAAGGAAPRNPAVAGFAYQSCWAEQGGAARVLAAEERRSDDMTVERCAAVCSGFKYFGLEYARECYCGNELVGGAAAPEEQCSYLCMGDAGQWCGAPDRLNVYVAVEAAAPAATVPAGPVTTVA
;
A
#
# COMPACT_ATOMS: atom_id res chain seq x y z
N MET A 1 -50.45 57.83 -54.00
CA MET A 1 -51.72 57.92 -54.77
C MET A 1 -52.01 56.50 -55.23
N SER A 2 -52.97 55.73 -54.72
CA SER A 2 -54.31 56.00 -54.19
C SER A 2 -54.70 54.83 -53.24
N SER A 3 -55.09 55.08 -51.99
CA SER A 3 -56.48 55.07 -51.44
C SER A 3 -57.20 53.69 -51.51
N THR A 4 -57.23 52.87 -50.45
CA THR A 4 -58.14 52.83 -49.27
C THR A 4 -59.47 52.08 -49.43
N GLY A 5 -59.76 51.21 -48.45
CA GLY A 5 -61.08 50.67 -48.05
C GLY A 5 -60.86 49.45 -47.12
N SER A 6 -60.80 49.56 -45.79
CA SER A 6 -61.79 49.91 -44.74
C SER A 6 -62.74 48.76 -44.34
N ALA A 7 -62.62 48.30 -43.08
CA ALA A 7 -63.70 47.85 -42.19
C ALA A 7 -63.13 47.69 -40.75
N THR A 8 -63.28 48.68 -39.86
CA THR A 8 -64.19 48.71 -38.68
C THR A 8 -63.90 47.65 -37.61
N GLY A 9 -63.30 48.01 -36.47
CA GLY A 9 -64.01 48.30 -35.20
C GLY A 9 -63.71 47.16 -34.21
N LEU A 10 -63.46 47.29 -32.91
CA LEU A 10 -63.89 48.24 -31.89
C LEU A 10 -62.90 48.16 -30.71
N ARG A 11 -62.70 49.27 -30.01
CA ARG A 11 -61.87 49.39 -28.80
C ARG A 11 -62.58 48.78 -27.59
N ALA A 12 -61.83 48.13 -26.71
CA ALA A 12 -62.10 48.13 -25.26
C ALA A 12 -60.79 47.94 -24.50
N VAL A 13 -60.36 49.00 -23.81
CA VAL A 13 -59.36 48.98 -22.75
C VAL A 13 -60.08 48.52 -21.49
N SER A 14 -59.55 47.53 -20.77
CA SER A 14 -59.98 47.28 -19.40
C SER A 14 -58.81 46.95 -18.49
N LEU A 15 -58.91 47.58 -17.32
CA LEU A 15 -57.98 47.76 -16.23
C LEU A 15 -57.81 46.48 -15.39
N MET A 16 -56.58 46.28 -14.90
CA MET A 16 -56.14 45.53 -13.71
C MET A 16 -57.13 44.57 -13.02
N CYS A 17 -56.76 43.30 -12.93
CA CYS A 17 -56.98 42.51 -11.72
C CYS A 17 -55.82 41.52 -11.52
N LEU A 18 -55.09 41.70 -10.41
CA LEU A 18 -54.09 40.76 -9.91
C LEU A 18 -54.77 39.44 -9.55
N LEU A 19 -54.43 38.36 -10.25
CA LEU A 19 -54.57 37.00 -9.73
C LEU A 19 -53.30 36.24 -10.09
N ALA A 20 -52.38 36.19 -9.12
CA ALA A 20 -51.30 35.22 -9.08
C ALA A 20 -51.94 33.83 -8.92
N VAL A 21 -52.10 33.12 -10.04
CA VAL A 21 -52.37 31.68 -9.99
C VAL A 21 -51.04 31.03 -9.70
N ALA A 22 -50.84 30.66 -8.43
CA ALA A 22 -49.75 29.81 -8.00
C ALA A 22 -49.77 28.53 -8.84
N GLN A 23 -48.87 28.45 -9.82
CA GLN A 23 -48.53 27.18 -10.43
C GLN A 23 -47.83 26.38 -9.35
N ALA A 24 -48.57 25.46 -8.72
CA ALA A 24 -48.00 24.41 -7.92
C ALA A 24 -47.11 23.58 -8.84
N LEU A 25 -45.82 23.93 -8.88
CA LEU A 25 -44.76 23.03 -9.31
C LEU A 25 -44.99 21.72 -8.55
N PRO A 26 -44.96 20.55 -9.22
CA PRO A 26 -44.95 19.30 -8.50
C PRO A 26 -43.70 19.35 -7.64
N GLN A 27 -43.88 19.52 -6.32
CA GLN A 27 -42.80 19.29 -5.40
C GLN A 27 -42.36 17.86 -5.67
N GLN A 28 -41.11 17.72 -6.10
CA GLN A 28 -40.45 16.43 -6.08
C GLN A 28 -40.53 15.98 -4.62
N ILE A 29 -41.46 15.06 -4.34
CA ILE A 29 -41.44 14.28 -3.13
C ILE A 29 -40.17 13.45 -3.30
N GLU A 30 -39.08 13.99 -2.77
CA GLU A 30 -37.86 13.24 -2.56
C GLU A 30 -38.27 12.16 -1.54
N THR A 31 -38.72 11.02 -2.06
CA THR A 31 -38.89 9.81 -1.28
C THR A 31 -37.56 9.62 -0.59
N ARG A 32 -37.50 9.87 0.72
CA ARG A 32 -36.40 9.45 1.58
C ARG A 32 -36.31 7.94 1.41
N THR A 33 -35.51 7.49 0.45
CA THR A 33 -34.98 6.15 0.48
C THR A 33 -34.31 6.04 1.83
N ASN A 34 -34.78 5.11 2.65
CA ASN A 34 -34.18 4.80 3.93
C ASN A 34 -32.80 4.20 3.62
N VAL A 35 -31.81 5.06 3.39
CA VAL A 35 -30.43 4.64 3.12
C VAL A 35 -29.92 4.08 4.42
N ILE A 36 -29.94 2.76 4.53
CA ILE A 36 -29.32 2.06 5.65
C ILE A 36 -27.83 2.31 5.51
N VAL A 37 -27.26 3.07 6.45
CA VAL A 37 -25.82 3.28 6.56
C VAL A 37 -25.29 2.25 7.57
N PRO A 38 -24.55 1.22 7.13
CA PRO A 38 -23.90 0.31 8.07
C PRO A 38 -22.93 1.10 8.95
N SER A 39 -23.09 0.96 10.26
CA SER A 39 -22.30 1.70 11.25
C SER A 39 -21.84 0.80 12.38
N THR A 40 -20.63 1.03 12.87
CA THR A 40 -20.09 0.33 14.05
C THR A 40 -20.00 1.28 15.22
N ARG A 41 -20.77 1.01 16.29
CA ARG A 41 -20.68 1.77 17.54
C ARG A 41 -19.27 1.63 18.14
N LYS A 42 -18.66 2.76 18.49
CA LYS A 42 -17.33 2.84 19.11
C LYS A 42 -17.40 3.00 20.63
N GLY A 43 -18.52 3.46 21.16
CA GLY A 43 -18.76 3.59 22.61
C GLY A 43 -19.20 5.01 22.99
N CYS A 44 -19.33 5.24 24.30
CA CYS A 44 -19.63 6.55 24.86
C CYS A 44 -18.34 7.34 25.14
N PHE A 45 -18.28 8.60 24.70
CA PHE A 45 -17.11 9.47 24.87
C PHE A 45 -17.48 10.80 25.52
N ALA A 46 -16.55 11.36 26.30
CA ALA A 46 -16.69 12.73 26.80
C ALA A 46 -16.63 13.73 25.63
N ASP A 47 -17.66 14.58 25.50
CA ASP A 47 -17.68 15.71 24.57
C ASP A 47 -17.30 17.03 25.26
N LYS A 48 -16.76 17.99 24.49
CA LYS A 48 -16.31 19.31 24.98
C LYS A 48 -15.23 19.25 26.06
N ALA A 49 -14.43 18.18 26.08
CA ALA A 49 -13.26 18.11 26.94
C ALA A 49 -12.32 19.29 26.60
N ASN A 50 -11.97 20.11 27.60
CA ASN A 50 -11.16 21.32 27.44
C ASN A 50 -11.74 22.36 26.46
N GLY A 51 -13.07 22.38 26.24
CA GLY A 51 -13.75 23.37 25.40
C GLY A 51 -13.84 23.02 23.91
N HIS A 52 -13.32 21.86 23.48
CA HIS A 52 -13.36 21.41 22.08
C HIS A 52 -14.33 20.25 21.89
N ARG A 53 -15.22 20.35 20.89
CA ARG A 53 -16.11 19.25 20.51
C ARG A 53 -15.31 18.08 19.97
N LEU A 54 -15.75 16.87 20.29
CA LEU A 54 -15.13 15.62 19.86
C LEU A 54 -15.25 15.43 18.34
N LEU A 55 -16.41 15.81 17.77
CA LEU A 55 -16.66 15.86 16.33
C LEU A 55 -17.12 17.28 15.96
N ASP A 56 -16.39 17.95 15.06
CA ASP A 56 -16.51 19.39 14.82
C ASP A 56 -16.73 19.78 13.34
N ARG A 57 -16.94 18.81 12.44
CA ARG A 57 -16.99 19.07 10.98
C ARG A 57 -18.35 19.52 10.50
N ALA A 58 -19.41 18.87 10.95
CA ALA A 58 -20.79 19.21 10.61
C ALA A 58 -21.70 18.83 11.77
N SER A 59 -22.82 19.53 11.92
CA SER A 59 -23.82 19.18 12.93
C SER A 59 -25.20 19.69 12.56
N TYR A 60 -26.22 19.07 13.15
CA TYR A 60 -27.58 19.56 13.18
C TYR A 60 -28.31 19.01 14.41
N ALA A 61 -29.47 19.57 14.72
CA ALA A 61 -30.34 19.05 15.75
C ALA A 61 -31.77 18.97 15.24
N ASP A 62 -32.47 17.92 15.63
CA ASP A 62 -33.82 17.62 15.16
C ASP A 62 -34.59 16.85 16.25
N ASP A 63 -35.86 17.18 16.44
CA ASP A 63 -36.70 16.52 17.44
C ASP A 63 -37.21 15.14 16.95
N ALA A 64 -36.93 14.79 15.70
CA ALA A 64 -37.09 13.46 15.13
C ALA A 64 -35.75 12.70 14.99
N MET A 65 -34.71 13.07 15.75
CA MET A 65 -33.39 12.43 15.67
C MET A 65 -33.43 10.93 15.93
N THR A 66 -32.79 10.15 15.05
CA THR A 66 -32.48 8.73 15.25
C THR A 66 -31.01 8.48 14.93
N VAL A 67 -30.47 7.33 15.34
CA VAL A 67 -29.11 6.92 14.98
C VAL A 67 -28.96 6.87 13.45
N GLU A 68 -29.95 6.35 12.74
CA GLU A 68 -29.96 6.24 11.27
C GLU A 68 -30.01 7.62 10.59
N ALA A 69 -30.79 8.57 11.13
CA ALA A 69 -30.87 9.92 10.58
C ALA A 69 -29.53 10.65 10.70
N CYS A 70 -28.82 10.49 11.82
CA CYS A 70 -27.48 11.03 11.98
C CYS A 70 -26.46 10.34 11.08
N ALA A 71 -26.52 9.00 11.00
CA ALA A 71 -25.67 8.21 10.11
C ALA A 71 -25.82 8.63 8.64
N ALA A 72 -27.05 8.78 8.15
CA ALA A 72 -27.34 9.24 6.80
C ALA A 72 -26.84 10.66 6.55
N PHE A 73 -27.03 11.58 7.50
CA PHE A 73 -26.56 12.96 7.40
C PHE A 73 -25.03 13.05 7.26
N CYS A 74 -24.30 12.32 8.09
CA CYS A 74 -22.83 12.33 8.09
C CYS A 74 -22.25 11.52 6.92
N ALA A 75 -22.86 10.39 6.55
CA ALA A 75 -22.44 9.61 5.39
C ALA A 75 -22.66 10.37 4.08
N GLY A 76 -23.77 11.10 3.94
CA GLY A 76 -24.02 11.97 2.78
C GLY A 76 -23.02 13.13 2.64
N ARG A 77 -22.27 13.43 3.71
CA ARG A 77 -21.15 14.40 3.72
C ARG A 77 -19.78 13.73 3.79
N ARG A 78 -19.75 12.40 3.72
CA ARG A 78 -18.54 11.54 3.69
C ARG A 78 -17.64 11.74 4.91
N HIS A 79 -18.26 11.92 6.07
CA HIS A 79 -17.53 11.91 7.33
C HIS A 79 -17.26 10.49 7.83
N LYS A 80 -16.07 10.29 8.40
CA LYS A 80 -15.61 8.99 8.92
C LYS A 80 -16.37 8.55 10.16
N TYR A 81 -16.77 9.51 10.98
CA TYR A 81 -17.46 9.30 12.24
C TYR A 81 -18.71 10.17 12.31
N PHE A 82 -19.69 9.66 13.05
CA PHE A 82 -20.82 10.43 13.51
C PHE A 82 -21.07 10.13 14.98
N GLY A 83 -21.70 11.06 15.68
CA GLY A 83 -22.05 10.86 17.07
C GLY A 83 -23.28 11.66 17.46
N LEU A 84 -23.97 11.13 18.46
CA LEU A 84 -25.23 11.70 18.94
C LEU A 84 -25.05 12.24 20.36
N GLU A 85 -25.54 13.46 20.61
CA GLU A 85 -25.52 14.12 21.92
C GLU A 85 -26.94 14.54 22.30
N TYR A 86 -27.22 14.56 23.61
CA TYR A 86 -28.42 15.20 24.18
C TYR A 86 -29.77 14.70 23.62
N GLY A 87 -29.84 13.49 23.07
CA GLY A 87 -31.07 12.90 22.53
C GLY A 87 -31.51 13.43 21.16
N ARG A 88 -31.01 14.58 20.72
CA ARG A 88 -31.52 15.31 19.53
C ARG A 88 -30.44 15.88 18.62
N GLU A 89 -29.18 15.83 19.02
CA GLU A 89 -28.09 16.49 18.31
C GLU A 89 -27.23 15.45 17.60
N CYS A 90 -26.86 15.75 16.36
CA CYS A 90 -25.98 14.94 15.53
C CYS A 90 -24.73 15.73 15.18
N TYR A 91 -23.58 15.08 15.28
CA TYR A 91 -22.27 15.64 14.97
C TYR A 91 -21.50 14.69 14.05
N CYS A 92 -20.75 15.24 13.10
CA CYS A 92 -19.90 14.51 12.17
C CYS A 92 -18.44 14.94 12.34
N GLY A 93 -17.52 14.01 12.13
CA GLY A 93 -16.10 14.31 12.13
C GLY A 93 -15.28 13.23 11.44
N ASP A 94 -14.04 13.57 11.12
CA ASP A 94 -13.11 12.67 10.42
C ASP A 94 -12.02 12.10 11.35
N ASP A 95 -11.93 12.67 12.55
CA ASP A 95 -11.03 12.29 13.62
C ASP A 95 -11.74 12.51 14.97
N TYR A 96 -11.24 11.89 16.02
CA TYR A 96 -11.68 12.12 17.39
C TYR A 96 -10.53 11.81 18.37
N SER A 97 -10.31 12.68 19.34
CA SER A 97 -9.37 12.47 20.44
C SER A 97 -10.04 12.80 21.77
N GLY A 98 -10.59 11.78 22.44
CA GLY A 98 -11.34 11.95 23.69
C GLY A 98 -11.35 10.67 24.52
N ALA A 99 -11.56 10.82 25.82
CA ALA A 99 -11.65 9.70 26.73
C ALA A 99 -12.99 8.97 26.57
N ALA A 100 -12.92 7.65 26.41
CA ALA A 100 -14.09 6.79 26.57
C ALA A 100 -14.56 6.88 28.03
N VAL A 101 -15.87 6.94 28.22
CA VAL A 101 -16.50 6.96 29.54
C VAL A 101 -17.44 5.77 29.69
N ASN A 102 -18.15 5.68 30.82
CA ASN A 102 -19.09 4.59 31.01
C ASN A 102 -20.27 4.71 30.02
N ASP A 103 -20.66 3.61 29.39
CA ASP A 103 -21.77 3.59 28.43
C ASP A 103 -23.10 4.06 29.04
N SER A 104 -23.28 3.94 30.36
CA SER A 104 -24.46 4.48 31.07
C SER A 104 -24.58 6.00 31.02
N GLU A 105 -23.49 6.72 30.72
CA GLU A 105 -23.48 8.17 30.53
C GLU A 105 -24.04 8.58 29.15
N CYS A 106 -24.16 7.64 28.21
CA CYS A 106 -24.81 7.81 26.90
C CYS A 106 -26.20 7.13 26.87
N SER A 107 -27.06 7.47 27.83
CA SER A 107 -28.36 6.83 28.04
C SER A 107 -29.58 7.69 27.65
N PHE A 108 -29.38 8.87 27.05
CA PHE A 108 -30.50 9.68 26.60
C PHE A 108 -31.16 9.00 25.40
N ALA A 109 -32.47 8.78 25.50
CA ALA A 109 -33.25 8.24 24.40
C ALA A 109 -33.22 9.20 23.20
N CYS A 110 -33.13 8.65 21.99
CA CYS A 110 -33.26 9.44 20.77
C CYS A 110 -34.66 10.05 20.66
N ALA A 111 -34.74 11.33 20.31
CA ALA A 111 -35.99 12.08 20.24
C ALA A 111 -36.98 11.48 19.21
N GLY A 112 -36.48 10.97 18.09
CA GLY A 112 -37.27 10.30 17.06
C GLY A 112 -37.43 8.79 17.25
N ASN A 113 -36.71 8.16 18.19
CA ASN A 113 -36.83 6.73 18.46
C ASN A 113 -36.38 6.39 19.89
N SER A 114 -37.33 6.23 20.81
CA SER A 114 -37.02 5.96 22.22
C SER A 114 -36.36 4.59 22.49
N GLY A 115 -36.31 3.71 21.50
CA GLY A 115 -35.61 2.42 21.60
C GLY A 115 -34.09 2.52 21.35
N GLN A 116 -33.58 3.71 21.01
CA GLN A 116 -32.17 3.95 20.72
C GLN A 116 -31.55 4.92 21.72
N SER A 117 -30.22 4.80 21.91
CA SER A 117 -29.42 5.75 22.69
C SER A 117 -28.81 6.83 21.80
N CYS A 118 -28.90 8.08 22.23
CA CYS A 118 -28.44 9.28 21.54
C CYS A 118 -27.57 10.15 22.45
N GLY A 119 -26.57 9.51 23.08
CA GLY A 119 -25.61 10.19 23.93
C GLY A 119 -26.17 10.62 25.28
N GLY A 120 -25.64 11.71 25.81
CA GLY A 120 -26.02 12.28 27.10
C GLY A 120 -25.53 13.72 27.22
N ARG A 121 -25.59 14.29 28.42
CA ARG A 121 -25.10 15.66 28.65
C ARG A 121 -23.57 15.70 28.54
N LEU A 122 -23.03 16.36 27.52
CA LEU A 122 -21.58 16.38 27.24
C LEU A 122 -21.02 14.97 27.01
N ARG A 123 -21.83 14.10 26.43
CA ARG A 123 -21.51 12.70 26.16
C ARG A 123 -21.96 12.34 24.77
N LEU A 124 -21.00 12.01 23.92
CA LEU A 124 -21.25 11.64 22.54
C LEU A 124 -21.28 10.13 22.42
N ASP A 125 -22.42 9.58 21.97
CA ASP A 125 -22.48 8.18 21.56
C ASP A 125 -21.90 8.08 20.15
N LEU A 126 -20.70 7.49 20.02
CA LEU A 126 -19.86 7.58 18.84
C LEU A 126 -19.99 6.34 17.95
N TYR A 127 -20.03 6.57 16.64
CA TYR A 127 -20.15 5.53 15.62
C TYR A 127 -19.15 5.78 14.48
N ALA A 128 -18.59 4.70 13.94
CA ALA A 128 -17.89 4.72 12.66
C ALA A 128 -18.88 4.52 11.52
N ASN A 129 -18.72 5.32 10.47
CA ASN A 129 -19.39 5.15 9.20
C ASN A 129 -18.65 4.09 8.37
N ASN A 130 -19.25 2.92 8.18
CA ASN A 130 -18.60 1.83 7.45
C ASN A 130 -18.68 2.02 5.92
N LEU A 131 -19.36 3.07 5.44
CA LEU A 131 -19.34 3.50 4.05
C LEU A 131 -18.26 4.55 3.77
N PHE A 132 -17.49 4.97 4.77
CA PHE A 132 -16.45 5.96 4.57
C PHE A 132 -15.33 5.41 3.69
N THR A 133 -15.13 6.07 2.54
CA THR A 133 -13.98 5.87 1.66
C THR A 133 -13.15 7.15 1.67
N PRO A 134 -11.83 7.09 1.97
CA PRO A 134 -10.95 8.25 1.84
C PRO A 134 -10.99 8.83 0.43
N ARG A 135 -10.82 10.15 0.32
CA ARG A 135 -10.57 10.78 -0.99
C ARG A 135 -9.27 10.21 -1.56
N ALA A 136 -9.25 10.01 -2.87
CA ALA A 136 -8.08 9.51 -3.58
C ALA A 136 -7.92 10.27 -4.90
N PRO A 137 -6.72 10.26 -5.51
CA PRO A 137 -6.56 10.72 -6.88
C PRO A 137 -7.44 9.89 -7.82
N ALA A 138 -8.02 10.54 -8.83
CA ALA A 138 -8.84 9.87 -9.83
C ALA A 138 -8.05 8.74 -10.53
N GLN A 139 -8.73 7.60 -10.72
CA GLN A 139 -8.20 6.46 -11.46
C GLN A 139 -8.48 6.65 -12.94
N LEU A 140 -7.46 7.01 -13.70
CA LEU A 140 -7.55 7.35 -15.12
C LEU A 140 -6.72 6.37 -15.96
N ALA A 141 -6.97 6.35 -17.27
CA ALA A 141 -6.11 5.61 -18.21
C ALA A 141 -4.68 6.18 -18.23
N THR A 142 -4.54 7.49 -18.01
CA THR A 142 -3.26 8.14 -17.81
C THR A 142 -2.81 7.92 -16.36
N PRO A 143 -1.60 7.38 -16.11
CA PRO A 143 -1.15 7.08 -14.76
C PRO A 143 -1.04 8.31 -13.85
N TYR A 144 -1.37 8.12 -12.58
CA TYR A 144 -1.16 9.11 -11.52
C TYR A 144 0.33 9.18 -11.13
N LEU A 145 0.89 10.38 -11.19
CA LEU A 145 2.31 10.63 -10.94
C LEU A 145 2.62 10.99 -9.48
N GLY A 146 1.62 11.44 -8.73
CA GLY A 146 1.78 11.85 -7.34
C GLY A 146 1.43 13.30 -7.08
N CYS A 147 1.72 13.75 -5.87
CA CYS A 147 1.65 15.14 -5.45
C CYS A 147 2.96 15.87 -5.72
N PHE A 148 2.88 17.10 -6.23
CA PHE A 148 4.02 17.93 -6.59
C PHE A 148 3.91 19.34 -6.00
N VAL A 149 5.04 19.93 -5.65
CA VAL A 149 5.15 21.33 -5.27
C VAL A 149 4.95 22.19 -6.51
N ASP A 150 3.90 23.00 -6.50
CA ASP A 150 3.65 23.98 -7.56
C ASP A 150 3.80 25.41 -7.03
N ARG A 151 5.03 25.81 -6.75
CA ARG A 151 5.33 27.19 -6.32
C ARG A 151 5.53 28.07 -7.55
N GLY A 152 4.96 29.27 -7.53
CA GLY A 152 5.01 30.18 -8.67
C GLY A 152 6.44 30.47 -9.18
N SER A 153 6.59 30.38 -10.51
CA SER A 153 7.73 30.78 -11.36
C SER A 153 9.00 29.89 -11.33
N PRO A 154 9.13 28.93 -12.27
CA PRO A 154 8.10 28.45 -13.19
C PRO A 154 7.09 27.56 -12.46
N ARG A 155 5.84 27.61 -12.92
CA ARG A 155 4.84 26.60 -12.55
C ARG A 155 5.26 25.24 -13.10
N THR A 156 4.87 24.19 -12.41
CA THR A 156 5.21 22.79 -12.71
C THR A 156 4.72 22.39 -14.08
N LEU A 157 3.47 22.74 -14.41
CA LEU A 157 2.83 22.50 -15.70
C LEU A 157 2.37 23.86 -16.28
N PRO A 158 3.27 24.63 -16.91
CA PRO A 158 3.04 26.04 -17.19
C PRO A 158 2.34 26.33 -18.53
N ASP A 159 2.03 25.32 -19.33
CA ASP A 159 1.74 25.53 -20.75
C ASP A 159 0.27 25.88 -21.04
N ASN A 160 -0.67 25.44 -20.20
CA ASN A 160 -2.09 25.78 -20.31
C ASN A 160 -2.77 25.69 -18.94
N LEU A 161 -3.69 26.61 -18.66
CA LEU A 161 -4.46 26.69 -17.42
C LEU A 161 -5.93 26.99 -17.72
N VAL A 162 -6.83 26.20 -17.14
CA VAL A 162 -8.26 26.48 -17.11
C VAL A 162 -8.83 26.25 -15.71
N GLY A 163 -9.74 27.12 -15.27
CA GLY A 163 -10.51 26.94 -14.04
C GLY A 163 -11.96 26.54 -14.34
N ALA A 164 -12.54 25.66 -13.53
CA ALA A 164 -13.96 25.30 -13.61
C ALA A 164 -14.58 25.12 -12.22
N SER A 165 -15.81 25.59 -12.01
CA SER A 165 -16.54 25.43 -10.74
C SER A 165 -16.95 23.99 -10.45
N ASP A 166 -16.85 23.11 -11.45
CA ASP A 166 -17.19 21.69 -11.39
C ASP A 166 -16.03 20.83 -11.90
N MET A 167 -14.79 21.25 -11.62
CA MET A 167 -13.57 20.57 -12.06
C MET A 167 -13.49 19.13 -11.52
N THR A 168 -13.08 18.20 -12.38
CA THR A 168 -12.68 16.83 -12.04
C THR A 168 -11.36 16.52 -12.75
N ALA A 169 -10.64 15.48 -12.31
CA ALA A 169 -9.42 15.07 -13.01
C ALA A 169 -9.72 14.59 -14.44
N GLU A 170 -10.87 13.96 -14.70
CA GLU A 170 -11.31 13.54 -16.04
C GLU A 170 -11.51 14.75 -16.96
N LYS A 171 -12.15 15.82 -16.47
CA LYS A 171 -12.33 17.06 -17.24
C LYS A 171 -10.99 17.69 -17.55
N CYS A 172 -10.07 17.68 -16.59
CA CYS A 172 -8.73 18.19 -16.82
C CYS A 172 -7.97 17.35 -17.87
N ALA A 173 -8.03 16.02 -17.76
CA ALA A 173 -7.44 15.11 -18.75
C ALA A 173 -7.98 15.36 -20.16
N ALA A 174 -9.30 15.55 -20.30
CA ALA A 174 -9.93 15.84 -21.59
C ALA A 174 -9.49 17.20 -22.17
N HIS A 175 -9.39 18.23 -21.33
CA HIS A 175 -8.88 19.55 -21.73
C HIS A 175 -7.41 19.48 -22.17
N CYS A 176 -6.60 18.74 -21.43
CA CYS A 176 -5.16 18.61 -21.68
C CYS A 176 -4.79 17.50 -22.68
N ALA A 177 -5.71 17.01 -23.52
CA ALA A 177 -5.47 15.87 -24.41
C ALA A 177 -4.30 16.05 -25.40
N ALA A 178 -3.87 17.30 -25.66
CA ALA A 178 -2.71 17.62 -26.49
C ALA A 178 -1.37 17.63 -25.71
N TYR A 179 -1.40 17.41 -24.39
CA TYR A 179 -0.24 17.49 -23.50
C TYR A 179 0.02 16.13 -22.85
N PRO A 180 1.29 15.71 -22.70
CA PRO A 180 1.62 14.46 -22.03
C PRO A 180 1.34 14.50 -20.53
N TYR A 181 1.36 15.69 -19.91
CA TYR A 181 1.12 15.86 -18.48
C TYR A 181 -0.03 16.82 -18.23
N PHE A 182 -0.82 16.49 -17.22
CA PHE A 182 -1.83 17.38 -16.66
C PHE A 182 -1.88 17.25 -15.14
N GLY A 183 -2.49 18.23 -14.48
CA GLY A 183 -2.68 18.18 -13.05
C GLY A 183 -3.78 19.12 -12.59
N VAL A 184 -4.27 18.87 -11.38
CA VAL A 184 -5.32 19.68 -10.76
C VAL A 184 -4.83 20.31 -9.46
N GLU A 185 -5.19 21.58 -9.27
CA GLU A 185 -4.83 22.41 -8.10
C GLU A 185 -6.05 23.17 -7.57
N TYR A 186 -6.01 23.55 -6.28
CA TYR A 186 -7.00 24.43 -5.65
C TYR A 186 -8.46 23.95 -5.75
N GLY A 187 -8.70 22.67 -5.99
CA GLY A 187 -10.02 22.07 -6.17
C GLY A 187 -10.71 22.40 -7.49
N ARG A 188 -10.17 23.34 -8.30
CA ARG A 188 -10.89 23.93 -9.44
C ARG A 188 -10.02 24.22 -10.67
N GLU A 189 -8.70 24.18 -10.52
CA GLU A 189 -7.75 24.58 -11.56
C GLU A 189 -7.20 23.33 -12.24
N CYS A 190 -7.07 23.39 -13.55
CA CYS A 190 -6.48 22.36 -14.40
C CYS A 190 -5.28 22.95 -15.13
N TRP A 191 -4.14 22.28 -15.01
CA TRP A 191 -2.85 22.68 -15.55
C TRP A 191 -2.37 21.63 -16.55
N CYS A 192 -1.85 22.06 -17.70
CA CYS A 192 -1.25 21.17 -18.70
C CYS A 192 0.23 21.50 -18.93
N GLY A 193 1.04 20.49 -19.26
CA GLY A 193 2.46 20.69 -19.54
C GLY A 193 3.10 19.62 -20.41
N HIS A 194 4.15 19.99 -21.14
CA HIS A 194 4.96 19.07 -21.94
C HIS A 194 6.07 18.37 -21.14
N SER A 195 6.48 18.96 -20.01
CA SER A 195 7.56 18.46 -19.17
C SER A 195 7.01 17.73 -17.96
N ALA A 196 7.68 16.64 -17.58
CA ALA A 196 7.31 15.88 -16.38
C ALA A 196 7.48 16.75 -15.12
N PRO A 197 6.56 16.65 -14.14
CA PRO A 197 6.73 17.29 -12.86
C PRO A 197 7.89 16.62 -12.08
N THR A 198 8.76 17.40 -11.44
CA THR A 198 9.97 16.90 -10.77
C THR A 198 10.05 17.23 -9.28
N ALA A 199 9.43 18.34 -8.86
CA ALA A 199 9.43 18.79 -7.48
C ALA A 199 8.35 18.05 -6.67
N VAL A 200 8.68 16.86 -6.21
CA VAL A 200 7.77 15.99 -5.47
C VAL A 200 7.37 16.60 -4.11
N ALA A 201 6.11 16.39 -3.70
CA ALA A 201 5.58 16.74 -2.39
C ALA A 201 4.90 15.52 -1.75
N PRO A 202 4.84 15.40 -0.40
CA PRO A 202 4.08 14.35 0.26
C PRO A 202 2.64 14.24 -0.27
N GLU A 203 2.14 13.03 -0.51
CA GLU A 203 0.77 12.81 -0.98
C GLU A 203 -0.28 13.52 -0.10
N SER A 204 -0.06 13.56 1.21
CA SER A 204 -0.93 14.25 2.18
C SER A 204 -1.03 15.76 1.96
N ASP A 205 -0.07 16.38 1.29
CA ASP A 205 -0.10 17.81 1.01
C ASP A 205 -1.17 18.15 -0.05
N CYS A 206 -1.49 17.22 -0.94
CA CYS A 206 -2.56 17.34 -1.92
C CYS A 206 -3.89 16.86 -1.32
N SER A 207 -4.56 17.76 -0.58
CA SER A 207 -5.68 17.41 0.30
C SER A 207 -7.04 18.01 -0.10
N PHE A 208 -7.08 18.88 -1.10
CA PHE A 208 -8.32 19.55 -1.51
C PHE A 208 -9.19 18.61 -2.33
N ALA A 209 -10.49 18.65 -2.10
CA ALA A 209 -11.47 17.95 -2.93
C ALA A 209 -11.60 18.62 -4.30
N CYS A 210 -11.89 17.84 -5.33
CA CYS A 210 -12.32 18.39 -6.62
C CYS A 210 -13.73 18.98 -6.51
N ALA A 211 -13.95 20.16 -7.10
CA ALA A 211 -15.22 20.86 -7.03
C ALA A 211 -16.37 20.11 -7.75
N GLY A 212 -16.04 19.34 -8.80
CA GLY A 212 -16.99 18.53 -9.56
C GLY A 212 -17.16 17.09 -9.04
N ASP A 213 -16.27 16.62 -8.18
CA ASP A 213 -16.34 15.28 -7.58
C ASP A 213 -15.59 15.27 -6.25
N ASP A 214 -16.34 15.31 -5.14
CA ASP A 214 -15.77 15.38 -3.80
C ASP A 214 -14.97 14.08 -3.45
N ALA A 215 -15.15 12.97 -4.17
CA ALA A 215 -14.35 11.72 -4.05
C ALA A 215 -12.90 11.87 -4.49
N GLN A 216 -12.62 12.86 -5.33
CA GLN A 216 -11.31 13.05 -5.92
C GLN A 216 -10.48 14.09 -5.19
N LEU A 217 -9.16 13.92 -5.22
CA LEU A 217 -8.18 14.93 -4.80
C LEU A 217 -7.79 15.83 -5.97
N CYS A 218 -7.84 17.15 -5.74
CA CYS A 218 -7.52 18.22 -6.69
C CYS A 218 -6.51 19.23 -6.09
N GLY A 219 -5.37 18.70 -5.69
CA GLY A 219 -4.21 19.44 -5.22
C GLY A 219 -4.41 20.06 -3.84
N ALA A 220 -3.73 21.17 -3.59
CA ALA A 220 -3.96 22.11 -2.50
C ALA A 220 -3.25 23.44 -2.86
N GLY A 221 -3.07 24.35 -1.90
CA GLY A 221 -2.31 25.57 -2.17
C GLY A 221 -0.84 25.30 -2.50
N ASN A 222 -0.40 25.61 -3.72
CA ASN A 222 0.93 25.31 -4.26
C ASN A 222 1.24 23.80 -4.26
N ARG A 223 0.21 22.97 -4.50
CA ARG A 223 0.31 21.51 -4.53
C ARG A 223 -0.54 20.95 -5.65
N LEU A 224 0.09 20.24 -6.57
CA LEU A 224 -0.52 19.72 -7.77
C LEU A 224 -0.60 18.20 -7.69
N ASN A 225 -1.80 17.63 -7.77
CA ASN A 225 -1.91 16.22 -8.17
C ASN A 225 -1.64 16.18 -9.68
N ALA A 226 -0.72 15.34 -10.14
CA ALA A 226 -0.37 15.27 -11.56
C ALA A 226 -0.51 13.86 -12.13
N TRP A 227 -0.79 13.79 -13.43
CA TRP A 227 -0.89 12.58 -14.23
C TRP A 227 -0.06 12.73 -15.49
N GLY A 228 0.41 11.60 -16.02
CA GLY A 228 1.16 11.53 -17.28
C GLY A 228 1.86 10.19 -17.46
N PRO A 229 2.72 10.08 -18.48
CA PRO A 229 3.60 8.93 -18.66
C PRO A 229 4.41 8.65 -17.39
N LEU A 230 4.42 7.38 -16.96
CA LEU A 230 5.23 6.99 -15.81
C LEU A 230 6.71 7.19 -16.15
N PRO A 231 7.50 7.84 -15.26
CA PRO A 231 8.93 7.91 -15.45
C PRO A 231 9.51 6.50 -15.39
N THR A 232 10.55 6.19 -16.16
CA THR A 232 11.31 4.96 -15.90
C THR A 232 11.92 5.06 -14.49
N PRO A 233 11.79 4.03 -13.63
CA PRO A 233 12.42 4.06 -12.32
C PRO A 233 13.93 4.30 -12.42
N PRO A 234 14.53 5.02 -11.44
CA PRO A 234 15.94 5.39 -11.50
C PRO A 234 16.86 4.17 -11.33
N THR A 235 18.13 4.32 -11.69
CA THR A 235 19.20 3.42 -11.20
C THR A 235 19.44 3.71 -9.72
N VAL A 236 19.53 2.67 -8.90
CA VAL A 236 19.72 2.79 -7.45
C VAL A 236 20.91 1.94 -7.04
N ALA A 237 21.95 2.57 -6.50
CA ALA A 237 23.25 1.94 -6.28
C ALA A 237 23.77 1.25 -7.56
N ASN A 238 24.04 -0.05 -7.51
CA ASN A 238 24.48 -0.87 -8.65
C ASN A 238 23.31 -1.56 -9.39
N PHE A 239 22.06 -1.23 -9.07
CA PHE A 239 20.88 -1.87 -9.65
C PHE A 239 20.17 -0.97 -10.65
N THR A 240 19.75 -1.56 -11.77
CA THR A 240 18.98 -0.90 -12.83
C THR A 240 17.58 -1.52 -12.91
N TYR A 241 16.57 -0.71 -13.23
CA TYR A 241 15.20 -1.21 -13.35
C TYR A 241 15.10 -2.25 -14.48
N ALA A 242 14.71 -3.46 -14.13
CA ALA A 242 14.57 -4.58 -15.06
C ALA A 242 13.14 -4.68 -15.63
N GLY A 243 12.14 -4.22 -14.88
CA GLY A 243 10.75 -4.20 -15.32
C GLY A 243 9.74 -4.47 -14.22
N CYS A 244 8.46 -4.51 -14.62
CA CYS A 244 7.35 -4.91 -13.78
C CYS A 244 7.05 -6.38 -14.04
N PHE A 245 6.96 -7.20 -12.99
CA PHE A 245 6.72 -8.64 -13.09
C PHE A 245 5.54 -9.06 -12.22
N THR A 246 4.83 -10.11 -12.62
CA THR A 246 3.82 -10.76 -11.76
C THR A 246 4.49 -11.37 -10.53
N ASP A 247 3.89 -11.20 -9.34
CA ASP A 247 4.31 -11.91 -8.14
C ASP A 247 3.17 -12.74 -7.55
N GLN A 248 3.50 -13.84 -6.86
CA GLN A 248 2.50 -14.74 -6.28
C GLN A 248 2.90 -15.16 -4.88
N ARG A 249 1.92 -15.13 -3.96
CA ARG A 249 2.15 -15.38 -2.54
C ARG A 249 2.82 -16.73 -2.24
N ASP A 250 2.41 -17.77 -2.97
CA ASP A 250 2.91 -19.15 -2.80
C ASP A 250 4.05 -19.51 -3.78
N ALA A 251 4.38 -18.61 -4.71
CA ALA A 251 5.38 -18.83 -5.76
C ALA A 251 6.09 -17.50 -6.07
N ARG A 252 6.83 -16.99 -5.08
CA ARG A 252 7.45 -15.65 -5.15
C ARG A 252 8.46 -15.54 -6.28
N THR A 253 8.44 -14.42 -6.98
CA THR A 253 9.32 -14.10 -8.10
C THR A 253 10.77 -14.00 -7.67
N LEU A 254 11.01 -13.40 -6.51
CA LEU A 254 12.32 -13.30 -5.87
C LEU A 254 12.26 -14.09 -4.57
N THR A 255 13.03 -15.19 -4.49
CA THR A 255 12.93 -16.20 -3.42
C THR A 255 13.95 -16.01 -2.30
N GLY A 256 14.70 -14.91 -2.30
CA GLY A 256 15.66 -14.57 -1.26
C GLY A 256 15.00 -13.88 -0.06
N ARG A 257 15.83 -13.14 0.70
CA ARG A 257 15.39 -12.43 1.90
C ARG A 257 14.29 -11.41 1.63
N VAL A 258 13.45 -11.19 2.63
CA VAL A 258 12.32 -10.24 2.56
C VAL A 258 12.42 -9.20 3.68
N LEU A 259 12.03 -7.97 3.38
CA LEU A 259 11.92 -6.85 4.32
C LEU A 259 10.56 -6.15 4.13
N TYR A 260 9.88 -5.86 5.23
CA TYR A 260 8.63 -5.11 5.25
C TYR A 260 8.84 -3.80 6.02
N ASP A 261 8.53 -2.67 5.39
CA ASP A 261 8.63 -1.34 6.00
C ASP A 261 7.55 -0.42 5.42
N PRO A 262 6.64 0.15 6.24
CA PRO A 262 5.69 1.17 5.77
C PRO A 262 6.36 2.41 5.17
N ALA A 263 7.63 2.68 5.47
CA ALA A 263 8.43 3.76 4.91
C ALA A 263 9.45 3.26 3.87
N MET A 264 9.13 2.18 3.14
CA MET A 264 10.02 1.59 2.13
C MET A 264 10.54 2.62 1.13
N THR A 265 11.83 2.50 0.77
CA THR A 265 12.46 3.20 -0.34
C THR A 265 13.24 2.22 -1.21
N LEU A 266 13.44 2.56 -2.49
CA LEU A 266 14.29 1.78 -3.39
C LEU A 266 15.71 1.67 -2.83
N ALA A 267 16.26 2.74 -2.24
CA ALA A 267 17.60 2.75 -1.66
C ALA A 267 17.72 1.79 -0.46
N GLN A 268 16.70 1.76 0.40
CA GLN A 268 16.63 0.83 1.52
C GLN A 268 16.57 -0.63 1.04
N CYS A 269 15.72 -0.91 0.05
CA CYS A 269 15.60 -2.26 -0.51
C CYS A 269 16.89 -2.70 -1.23
N ALA A 270 17.49 -1.81 -2.02
CA ALA A 270 18.77 -2.06 -2.69
C ALA A 270 19.89 -2.37 -1.69
N ALA A 271 19.98 -1.62 -0.59
CA ALA A 271 20.97 -1.85 0.46
C ALA A 271 20.74 -3.20 1.18
N PHE A 272 19.49 -3.52 1.51
CA PHE A 272 19.12 -4.80 2.12
C PHE A 272 19.45 -6.00 1.22
N CYS A 273 19.24 -5.85 -0.08
CA CYS A 273 19.49 -6.85 -1.10
C CYS A 273 20.87 -6.73 -1.77
N ALA A 274 21.81 -5.95 -1.22
CA ALA A 274 23.14 -5.78 -1.81
C ALA A 274 23.90 -7.10 -2.08
N PRO A 275 23.73 -8.18 -1.29
CA PRO A 275 24.32 -9.50 -1.59
C PRO A 275 23.69 -10.23 -2.79
N TYR A 276 22.50 -9.82 -3.24
CA TYR A 276 21.69 -10.51 -4.24
C TYR A 276 21.82 -9.88 -5.63
N SER A 277 21.48 -10.65 -6.67
CA SER A 277 21.50 -10.17 -8.06
C SER A 277 20.30 -9.30 -8.41
N TYR A 278 19.20 -9.44 -7.66
CA TYR A 278 17.97 -8.72 -7.85
C TYR A 278 17.43 -8.23 -6.52
N PHE A 279 16.80 -7.06 -6.54
CA PHE A 279 15.81 -6.69 -5.56
C PHE A 279 14.50 -6.35 -6.27
N GLY A 280 13.40 -6.47 -5.55
CA GLY A 280 12.08 -6.14 -6.02
C GLY A 280 11.29 -5.46 -4.92
N VAL A 281 10.45 -4.52 -5.30
CA VAL A 281 9.55 -3.81 -4.38
C VAL A 281 8.10 -4.01 -4.79
N GLU A 282 7.25 -4.32 -3.81
CA GLU A 282 5.83 -4.63 -3.97
C GLU A 282 4.99 -3.85 -2.95
N PHE A 283 3.74 -3.55 -3.33
CA PHE A 283 2.71 -3.01 -2.45
C PHE A 283 3.14 -1.78 -1.62
N GLY A 284 4.03 -0.96 -2.18
CA GLY A 284 4.54 0.26 -1.55
C GLY A 284 5.42 0.07 -0.32
N SER A 285 5.50 -1.14 0.25
CA SER A 285 6.05 -1.38 1.60
C SER A 285 6.87 -2.65 1.72
N GLN A 286 6.97 -3.44 0.66
CA GLN A 286 7.55 -4.77 0.70
C GLN A 286 8.77 -4.81 -0.20
N CYS A 287 9.84 -5.45 0.27
CA CYS A 287 11.11 -5.60 -0.42
C CYS A 287 11.49 -7.08 -0.44
N TYR A 288 11.85 -7.57 -1.62
CA TYR A 288 12.19 -8.96 -1.89
C TYR A 288 13.55 -9.02 -2.58
N CYS A 289 14.45 -9.89 -2.11
CA CYS A 289 15.73 -10.13 -2.75
C CYS A 289 15.69 -11.42 -3.56
N GLY A 290 16.54 -11.56 -4.58
CA GLY A 290 16.65 -12.81 -5.32
C GLY A 290 17.92 -12.91 -6.15
N THR A 291 18.34 -14.12 -6.45
CA THR A 291 19.48 -14.39 -7.36
C THR A 291 19.04 -14.59 -8.80
N ALA A 292 17.73 -14.78 -9.01
CA ALA A 292 17.09 -14.92 -10.31
C ALA A 292 15.64 -14.43 -10.22
N VAL A 293 15.07 -14.08 -11.38
CA VAL A 293 13.62 -13.94 -11.56
C VAL A 293 13.04 -15.35 -11.77
N ALA A 294 12.35 -15.87 -10.75
CA ALA A 294 11.92 -17.27 -10.65
C ALA A 294 10.42 -17.46 -10.97
N ASN A 295 9.96 -18.71 -10.83
CA ASN A 295 8.54 -19.11 -10.82
C ASN A 295 7.71 -18.65 -12.04
N GLY A 296 8.37 -18.54 -13.21
CA GLY A 296 7.68 -18.19 -14.46
C GLY A 296 7.11 -16.78 -14.47
N ALA A 297 7.66 -15.86 -13.67
CA ALA A 297 7.18 -14.49 -13.57
C ALA A 297 7.12 -13.81 -14.94
N ALA A 298 5.94 -13.29 -15.28
CA ALA A 298 5.67 -12.67 -16.56
C ALA A 298 5.87 -11.16 -16.48
N ALA A 299 6.52 -10.57 -17.48
CA ALA A 299 6.62 -9.13 -17.61
C ALA A 299 5.22 -8.50 -17.81
N ARG A 300 4.98 -7.38 -17.14
CA ARG A 300 3.72 -6.62 -17.15
C ARG A 300 3.97 -5.18 -17.57
N PRO A 301 2.93 -4.47 -18.07
CA PRO A 301 2.99 -3.03 -18.24
C PRO A 301 3.42 -2.34 -16.95
N GLN A 302 4.33 -1.37 -17.06
CA GLN A 302 4.85 -0.62 -15.90
C GLN A 302 3.74 0.04 -15.06
N ALA A 303 2.61 0.38 -15.68
CA ALA A 303 1.44 0.93 -15.00
C ALA A 303 0.86 0.01 -13.90
N GLU A 304 1.01 -1.30 -14.03
CA GLU A 304 0.57 -2.25 -12.99
C GLU A 304 1.50 -2.23 -11.77
N CYS A 305 2.71 -1.67 -11.91
CA CYS A 305 3.68 -1.46 -10.83
C CYS A 305 3.77 0.02 -10.37
N ALA A 306 2.73 0.83 -10.63
CA ALA A 306 2.76 2.27 -10.37
C ALA A 306 2.45 2.67 -8.92
N MET A 307 2.25 1.72 -8.00
CA MET A 307 2.05 2.05 -6.58
C MET A 307 3.31 2.74 -6.05
N ARG A 308 3.12 3.82 -5.28
CA ARG A 308 4.24 4.56 -4.69
C ARG A 308 4.85 3.81 -3.52
N CYS A 309 6.15 4.00 -3.33
CA CYS A 309 6.81 3.60 -2.10
C CYS A 309 6.23 4.38 -0.91
N GLY A 310 6.21 3.78 0.28
CA GLY A 310 5.67 4.42 1.46
C GLY A 310 6.59 5.49 2.06
N GLY A 311 7.91 5.38 1.82
CA GLY A 311 8.90 6.35 2.30
C GLY A 311 9.40 7.35 1.24
N GLU A 312 9.03 7.18 -0.03
CA GLU A 312 9.45 8.05 -1.13
C GLU A 312 8.51 7.94 -2.34
N HIS A 313 8.72 8.72 -3.39
CA HIS A 313 7.79 8.80 -4.52
C HIS A 313 8.21 7.99 -5.74
N ASN A 314 9.17 7.08 -5.58
CA ASN A 314 9.45 6.08 -6.61
C ASN A 314 8.31 5.06 -6.69
N MET A 315 8.33 4.25 -7.76
CA MET A 315 7.39 3.13 -7.93
C MET A 315 7.86 1.91 -7.14
N CYS A 316 6.99 1.40 -6.28
CA CYS A 316 7.17 0.21 -5.46
C CYS A 316 6.10 -0.86 -5.77
N GLY A 317 5.95 -1.19 -7.05
CA GLY A 317 5.14 -2.32 -7.49
C GLY A 317 3.64 -2.06 -7.41
N GLY A 318 2.88 -3.07 -7.03
CA GLY A 318 1.43 -3.05 -6.90
C GLY A 318 0.94 -4.30 -6.19
N ALA A 319 -0.35 -4.58 -6.21
CA ALA A 319 -0.86 -5.86 -5.71
C ALA A 319 -0.48 -7.00 -6.67
N ASP A 320 0.26 -8.00 -6.21
CA ASP A 320 0.77 -9.12 -7.02
C ASP A 320 1.66 -8.65 -8.19
N ARG A 321 2.35 -7.52 -7.99
CA ARG A 321 3.13 -6.80 -9.02
C ARG A 321 4.43 -6.29 -8.43
N LEU A 322 5.54 -6.87 -8.87
CA LEU A 322 6.86 -6.58 -8.38
C LEU A 322 7.61 -5.68 -9.37
N SER A 323 8.04 -4.51 -8.90
CA SER A 323 9.02 -3.69 -9.61
C SER A 323 10.41 -4.27 -9.35
N VAL A 324 11.00 -4.95 -10.34
CA VAL A 324 12.28 -5.65 -10.22
C VAL A 324 13.43 -4.79 -10.72
N PHE A 325 14.53 -4.81 -9.98
CA PHE A 325 15.78 -4.17 -10.31
C PHE A 325 16.90 -5.21 -10.32
N ALA A 326 17.77 -5.15 -11.32
CA ALA A 326 18.87 -6.08 -11.53
C ALA A 326 20.22 -5.40 -11.29
N ALA A 327 21.09 -6.05 -10.53
CA ALA A 327 22.47 -5.62 -10.33
C ALA A 327 23.23 -5.66 -11.67
N ALA A 328 24.18 -4.75 -11.87
CA ALA A 328 25.17 -4.88 -12.93
C ALA A 328 25.89 -6.24 -12.76
N ALA A 329 25.83 -7.09 -13.79
CA ALA A 329 26.26 -8.49 -13.75
C ALA A 329 27.66 -8.64 -13.10
N GLY A 330 27.78 -9.48 -12.05
CA GLY A 330 29.06 -9.54 -11.33
C GLY A 330 29.24 -10.59 -10.22
N GLY A 331 28.42 -11.64 -10.12
CA GLY A 331 28.59 -12.68 -9.09
C GLY A 331 28.62 -14.09 -9.67
N ALA A 332 29.48 -14.96 -9.13
CA ALA A 332 29.34 -16.39 -9.36
C ALA A 332 28.02 -16.88 -8.73
N ALA A 333 27.37 -17.87 -9.35
CA ALA A 333 26.16 -18.45 -8.80
C ALA A 333 26.45 -19.02 -7.39
N PRO A 334 25.61 -18.74 -6.38
CA PRO A 334 25.82 -19.26 -5.05
C PRO A 334 25.74 -20.79 -5.04
N ARG A 335 26.49 -21.40 -4.13
CA ARG A 335 26.65 -22.86 -4.06
C ARG A 335 26.58 -23.37 -2.63
N ASN A 336 26.39 -24.68 -2.51
CA ASN A 336 26.60 -25.43 -1.29
C ASN A 336 28.00 -26.08 -1.35
N PRO A 337 29.06 -25.44 -0.83
CA PRO A 337 30.41 -25.98 -0.92
C PRO A 337 30.59 -27.21 -0.03
N ALA A 338 31.33 -28.23 -0.49
CA ALA A 338 31.89 -29.21 0.43
C ALA A 338 32.92 -28.52 1.34
N VAL A 339 32.88 -28.83 2.63
CA VAL A 339 33.73 -28.22 3.67
C VAL A 339 34.43 -29.33 4.47
N ALA A 340 35.46 -28.98 5.24
CA ALA A 340 36.26 -29.99 5.93
C ALA A 340 35.39 -30.87 6.85
N GLY A 341 35.31 -32.17 6.52
CA GLY A 341 34.55 -33.15 7.29
C GLY A 341 33.06 -33.26 6.93
N PHE A 342 32.53 -32.44 6.02
CA PHE A 342 31.11 -32.47 5.66
C PHE A 342 30.85 -32.26 4.17
N ALA A 343 29.83 -32.96 3.65
CA ALA A 343 29.30 -32.75 2.31
C ALA A 343 27.85 -32.25 2.38
N TYR A 344 27.46 -31.42 1.40
CA TYR A 344 26.07 -31.01 1.27
C TYR A 344 25.19 -32.23 0.98
N GLN A 345 24.09 -32.35 1.71
CA GLN A 345 23.14 -33.44 1.55
C GLN A 345 21.93 -33.03 0.73
N SER A 346 21.18 -32.02 1.19
CA SER A 346 19.94 -31.56 0.54
C SER A 346 19.39 -30.31 1.20
N CYS A 347 18.48 -29.63 0.50
CA CYS A 347 17.53 -28.73 1.15
C CYS A 347 16.54 -29.55 1.99
N TRP A 348 16.27 -29.14 3.23
CA TRP A 348 15.40 -29.86 4.16
C TRP A 348 14.33 -28.95 4.73
N ALA A 349 13.08 -29.38 4.70
CA ALA A 349 11.97 -28.66 5.33
C ALA A 349 11.85 -29.00 6.80
N GLU A 350 11.76 -27.97 7.64
CA GLU A 350 11.29 -28.10 9.03
C GLU A 350 9.80 -28.49 9.04
N GLN A 351 9.40 -29.26 10.05
CA GLN A 351 8.00 -29.64 10.22
C GLN A 351 7.30 -28.60 11.11
N GLY A 352 6.42 -27.78 10.53
CA GLY A 352 5.71 -26.72 11.26
C GLY A 352 5.00 -27.24 12.53
N GLY A 353 5.40 -26.71 13.69
CA GLY A 353 4.86 -27.08 15.00
C GLY A 353 5.53 -28.28 15.70
N ALA A 354 6.55 -28.90 15.11
CA ALA A 354 7.36 -29.95 15.74
C ALA A 354 8.66 -29.38 16.37
N ALA A 355 9.41 -30.24 17.08
CA ALA A 355 10.77 -29.91 17.51
C ALA A 355 11.68 -29.69 16.28
N ARG A 356 12.68 -28.80 16.40
CA ARG A 356 13.64 -28.54 15.31
C ARG A 356 14.28 -29.83 14.81
N VAL A 357 14.48 -29.94 13.49
CA VAL A 357 15.13 -31.09 12.86
C VAL A 357 16.53 -31.33 13.44
N LEU A 358 17.27 -30.24 13.69
CA LEU A 358 18.57 -30.23 14.36
C LEU A 358 18.50 -29.36 15.62
N ALA A 359 18.44 -29.99 16.80
CA ALA A 359 18.17 -29.31 18.06
C ALA A 359 19.29 -29.40 19.11
N ALA A 360 20.44 -30.00 18.78
CA ALA A 360 21.48 -30.27 19.77
C ALA A 360 22.30 -29.03 20.13
N GLU A 361 22.61 -28.19 19.14
CA GLU A 361 23.32 -26.92 19.32
C GLU A 361 22.84 -25.89 18.30
N GLU A 362 22.78 -24.61 18.68
CA GLU A 362 22.47 -23.52 17.77
C GLU A 362 23.41 -22.32 17.94
N ARG A 363 23.71 -21.64 16.83
CA ARG A 363 24.46 -20.38 16.81
C ARG A 363 23.89 -19.41 15.78
N ARG A 364 23.68 -18.15 16.16
CA ARG A 364 23.22 -17.07 15.28
C ARG A 364 24.31 -16.03 15.09
N SER A 365 24.73 -15.72 13.87
CA SER A 365 25.84 -14.79 13.60
C SER A 365 25.65 -14.07 12.26
N ASP A 366 25.87 -12.76 12.20
CA ASP A 366 25.77 -11.98 10.94
C ASP A 366 26.99 -12.16 10.02
N ASP A 367 27.99 -12.92 10.46
CA ASP A 367 29.16 -13.37 9.70
C ASP A 367 29.13 -14.89 9.47
N MET A 368 27.91 -15.48 9.43
CA MET A 368 27.74 -16.92 9.18
C MET A 368 28.16 -17.30 7.76
N THR A 369 28.94 -18.37 7.65
CA THR A 369 29.25 -19.09 6.40
C THR A 369 29.05 -20.58 6.63
N VAL A 370 29.05 -21.36 5.56
CA VAL A 370 28.98 -22.83 5.63
C VAL A 370 30.19 -23.38 6.41
N GLU A 371 31.39 -22.86 6.17
CA GLU A 371 32.62 -23.26 6.89
C GLU A 371 32.53 -22.94 8.37
N ARG A 372 31.96 -21.78 8.73
CA ARG A 372 31.80 -21.39 10.12
C ARG A 372 30.83 -22.32 10.85
N CYS A 373 29.71 -22.67 10.22
CA CYS A 373 28.76 -23.60 10.81
C CYS A 373 29.37 -25.01 10.96
N ALA A 374 30.10 -25.48 9.95
CA ALA A 374 30.83 -26.74 10.02
C ALA A 374 31.86 -26.78 11.17
N ALA A 375 32.55 -25.67 11.42
CA ALA A 375 33.50 -25.55 12.53
C ALA A 375 32.81 -25.60 13.90
N VAL A 376 31.63 -24.97 14.05
CA VAL A 376 30.81 -25.07 15.25
C VAL A 376 30.34 -26.52 15.45
N CYS A 377 29.93 -27.19 14.37
CA CYS A 377 29.33 -28.51 14.44
C CYS A 377 30.32 -29.67 14.24
N SER A 378 31.63 -29.48 14.39
CA SER A 378 32.65 -30.49 14.02
C SER A 378 32.56 -31.82 14.78
N GLY A 379 31.84 -31.84 15.91
CA GLY A 379 31.56 -33.04 16.71
C GLY A 379 30.21 -33.72 16.43
N PHE A 380 29.44 -33.21 15.47
CA PHE A 380 28.09 -33.70 15.15
C PHE A 380 28.05 -34.40 13.79
N LYS A 381 27.09 -35.31 13.63
CA LYS A 381 26.87 -36.00 12.34
C LYS A 381 26.29 -35.07 11.27
N TYR A 382 25.49 -34.08 11.67
CA TYR A 382 24.85 -33.15 10.76
C TYR A 382 25.00 -31.72 11.25
N PHE A 383 25.04 -30.80 10.30
CA PHE A 383 24.71 -29.41 10.55
C PHE A 383 23.74 -28.89 9.49
N GLY A 384 23.02 -27.83 9.82
CA GLY A 384 22.11 -27.14 8.92
C GLY A 384 22.21 -25.64 9.09
N LEU A 385 22.06 -24.91 7.98
CA LEU A 385 21.99 -23.45 8.00
C LEU A 385 20.57 -22.97 7.68
N GLU A 386 20.10 -21.98 8.42
CA GLU A 386 18.77 -21.37 8.26
C GLU A 386 18.85 -19.83 8.33
N TYR A 387 17.84 -19.16 7.76
CA TYR A 387 17.64 -17.71 7.90
C TYR A 387 18.88 -16.83 7.59
N ALA A 388 19.78 -17.27 6.70
CA ALA A 388 21.04 -16.61 6.32
C ALA A 388 22.13 -16.49 7.42
N ARG A 389 21.77 -16.67 8.69
CA ARG A 389 22.64 -16.37 9.85
C ARG A 389 22.63 -17.44 10.94
N GLU A 390 21.80 -18.45 10.82
CA GLU A 390 21.56 -19.45 11.85
C GLU A 390 22.24 -20.75 11.47
N CYS A 391 22.85 -21.39 12.46
CA CYS A 391 23.55 -22.65 12.34
C CYS A 391 22.99 -23.59 13.40
N TYR A 392 22.72 -24.83 13.00
CA TYR A 392 22.14 -25.88 13.82
C TYR A 392 22.96 -27.15 13.71
N CYS A 393 23.20 -27.84 14.84
CA CYS A 393 23.90 -29.11 14.87
C CYS A 393 23.01 -30.22 15.41
N GLY A 394 23.30 -31.46 15.01
CA GLY A 394 22.61 -32.63 15.54
C GLY A 394 23.20 -33.95 15.02
N ASN A 395 22.87 -35.04 15.69
CA ASN A 395 23.33 -36.38 15.30
C ASN A 395 22.28 -37.16 14.49
N GLU A 396 21.06 -36.65 14.43
CA GLU A 396 19.91 -37.23 13.74
C GLU A 396 19.06 -36.10 13.14
N LEU A 397 18.41 -36.38 12.01
CA LEU A 397 17.39 -35.49 11.43
C LEU A 397 16.03 -35.92 11.99
N VAL A 398 15.54 -35.21 13.00
CA VAL A 398 14.32 -35.59 13.71
C VAL A 398 13.11 -34.94 13.03
N GLY A 399 12.49 -35.66 12.10
CA GLY A 399 11.33 -35.19 11.34
C GLY A 399 11.70 -34.33 10.13
N GLY A 400 10.69 -33.66 9.57
CA GLY A 400 10.85 -32.94 8.30
C GLY A 400 11.05 -33.89 7.10
N ALA A 401 11.40 -33.31 5.96
CA ALA A 401 11.70 -34.07 4.74
C ALA A 401 12.59 -33.25 3.79
N ALA A 402 13.25 -33.93 2.85
CA ALA A 402 13.91 -33.26 1.74
C ALA A 402 12.91 -32.35 0.99
N ALA A 403 13.34 -31.14 0.68
CA ALA A 403 12.57 -30.12 0.00
C ALA A 403 13.21 -29.79 -1.36
N PRO A 404 12.46 -29.17 -2.29
CA PRO A 404 13.05 -28.63 -3.50
C PRO A 404 14.17 -27.64 -3.20
N GLU A 405 15.29 -27.76 -3.92
CA GLU A 405 16.55 -27.02 -3.69
C GLU A 405 16.34 -25.50 -3.73
N GLU A 406 15.44 -25.03 -4.59
CA GLU A 406 15.09 -23.62 -4.74
C GLU A 406 14.43 -22.99 -3.50
N GLN A 407 14.01 -23.80 -2.53
CA GLN A 407 13.45 -23.32 -1.26
C GLN A 407 14.53 -23.00 -0.22
N CYS A 408 15.79 -23.36 -0.46
CA CYS A 408 16.94 -23.05 0.39
C CYS A 408 17.79 -21.92 -0.21
N SER A 409 17.14 -20.78 -0.46
CA SER A 409 17.61 -19.71 -1.35
C SER A 409 18.07 -18.43 -0.65
N TYR A 410 18.31 -18.45 0.66
CA TYR A 410 18.92 -17.31 1.34
C TYR A 410 20.43 -17.39 1.24
N LEU A 411 21.06 -16.29 0.88
CA LEU A 411 22.52 -16.17 0.88
C LEU A 411 23.04 -16.03 2.31
N CYS A 412 24.16 -16.67 2.61
CA CYS A 412 24.85 -16.52 3.88
C CYS A 412 25.26 -15.08 4.12
N MET A 413 25.03 -14.55 5.33
CA MET A 413 25.39 -13.16 5.64
C MET A 413 26.91 -12.91 5.63
N GLY A 414 27.70 -13.94 5.97
CA GLY A 414 29.16 -13.87 5.93
C GLY A 414 29.79 -14.16 4.56
N ASP A 415 29.05 -14.76 3.62
CA ASP A 415 29.53 -15.05 2.27
C ASP A 415 28.34 -15.17 1.27
N ALA A 416 28.17 -14.15 0.43
CA ALA A 416 27.09 -14.10 -0.56
C ALA A 416 27.22 -15.17 -1.66
N GLY A 417 28.35 -15.87 -1.75
CA GLY A 417 28.56 -17.01 -2.65
C GLY A 417 28.00 -18.34 -2.14
N GLN A 418 27.36 -18.36 -0.97
CA GLN A 418 26.91 -19.58 -0.30
C GLN A 418 25.43 -19.54 0.09
N TRP A 419 24.77 -20.71 0.08
CA TRP A 419 23.38 -20.86 0.56
C TRP A 419 23.30 -21.15 2.06
N CYS A 420 22.39 -20.48 2.76
CA CYS A 420 22.18 -20.52 4.21
C CYS A 420 20.68 -20.59 4.58
N GLY A 421 19.98 -21.52 3.96
CA GLY A 421 18.60 -21.92 4.23
C GLY A 421 17.57 -20.95 3.69
N ALA A 422 16.40 -20.96 4.30
CA ALA A 422 15.31 -19.99 4.18
C ALA A 422 14.35 -20.21 5.37
N PRO A 423 13.23 -19.48 5.50
CA PRO A 423 12.24 -19.78 6.53
C PRO A 423 11.76 -21.23 6.49
N ASP A 424 11.93 -21.95 7.60
CA ASP A 424 11.58 -23.37 7.76
C ASP A 424 12.32 -24.28 6.76
N ARG A 425 13.51 -23.87 6.30
CA ARG A 425 14.30 -24.57 5.27
C ARG A 425 15.79 -24.56 5.61
N LEU A 426 16.39 -25.73 5.74
CA LEU A 426 17.81 -25.89 6.04
C LEU A 426 18.60 -26.39 4.84
N ASN A 427 19.74 -25.75 4.58
CA ASN A 427 20.80 -26.41 3.84
C ASN A 427 21.49 -27.40 4.78
N VAL A 428 21.18 -28.70 4.66
CA VAL A 428 21.72 -29.74 5.52
C VAL A 428 23.00 -30.33 4.94
N TYR A 429 23.99 -30.49 5.80
CA TYR A 429 25.27 -31.10 5.52
C TYR A 429 25.47 -32.31 6.43
N VAL A 430 26.09 -33.36 5.90
CA VAL A 430 26.36 -34.62 6.60
C VAL A 430 27.86 -34.86 6.70
N ALA A 431 28.28 -35.35 7.87
CA ALA A 431 29.66 -35.72 8.12
C ALA A 431 30.10 -36.80 7.12
N VAL A 432 31.24 -36.57 6.47
CA VAL A 432 31.89 -37.56 5.62
C VAL A 432 33.10 -38.10 6.37
N GLU A 433 33.27 -39.42 6.38
CA GLU A 433 34.49 -40.00 6.93
C GLU A 433 35.69 -39.44 6.17
N ALA A 434 36.67 -38.93 6.91
CA ALA A 434 37.93 -38.52 6.32
C ALA A 434 38.50 -39.71 5.57
N ALA A 435 38.74 -39.57 4.26
CA ALA A 435 39.41 -40.60 3.49
C ALA A 435 40.69 -40.99 4.25
N ALA A 436 40.74 -42.25 4.70
CA ALA A 436 41.90 -42.77 5.41
C ALA A 436 43.15 -42.44 4.58
N PRO A 437 44.24 -41.94 5.18
CA PRO A 437 45.47 -41.72 4.43
C PRO A 437 45.83 -43.03 3.74
N ALA A 438 46.00 -42.99 2.41
CA ALA A 438 46.34 -44.15 1.62
C ALA A 438 47.53 -44.85 2.28
N ALA A 439 47.31 -46.07 2.77
CA ALA A 439 48.37 -46.88 3.35
C ALA A 439 49.49 -46.98 2.32
N THR A 440 50.66 -46.44 2.64
CA THR A 440 51.86 -46.60 1.81
C THR A 440 52.18 -48.09 1.76
N VAL A 441 51.93 -48.71 0.60
CA VAL A 441 52.35 -50.08 0.33
C VAL A 441 53.89 -50.08 0.37
N PRO A 442 54.54 -50.84 1.27
CA PRO A 442 55.99 -50.96 1.26
C PRO A 442 56.41 -51.62 -0.06
N ALA A 443 57.38 -51.00 -0.75
CA ALA A 443 57.97 -51.59 -1.94
C ALA A 443 58.57 -52.97 -1.58
N GLY A 444 58.03 -54.03 -2.20
CA GLY A 444 58.58 -55.37 -2.11
C GLY A 444 60.00 -55.42 -2.70
N PRO A 445 60.87 -56.30 -2.20
CA PRO A 445 62.25 -56.38 -2.63
C PRO A 445 62.35 -56.83 -4.09
N VAL A 446 63.07 -56.04 -4.89
CA VAL A 446 63.40 -56.34 -6.28
C VAL A 446 64.44 -57.47 -6.28
N THR A 447 64.04 -58.65 -6.73
CA THR A 447 64.95 -59.75 -7.06
C THR A 447 65.58 -59.49 -8.42
N THR A 448 66.88 -59.20 -8.43
CA THR A 448 67.70 -59.20 -9.63
C THR A 448 68.03 -60.65 -10.02
N VAL A 449 67.63 -61.05 -11.23
CA VAL A 449 68.10 -62.29 -11.86
C VAL A 449 69.33 -61.93 -12.71
N ALA A 450 70.38 -62.74 -12.53
CA ALA A 450 71.72 -62.61 -13.08
C ALA A 450 71.80 -62.75 -14.61
#